data_AF-A0A2H6K5M3-F1
#
_entry.id   AF-A0A2H6K5M3-F1
#
_cell.length_a   1.000
_cell.length_b   1.000
_cell.length_c   1.000
_cell.angle_alpha   90.00
_cell.angle_beta   90.00
_cell.angle_gamma   90.00
#
_symmetry.space_group_name_H-M   'P 1'
#
loop_
_entity.id
_entity.type
_entity.pdbx_description
1 polymer ?
#
loop_
_entity_poly.entity_id
_entity_poly.type
_entity_poly.pdbx_seq_one_letter_code
_entity_poly.pdbx_strand_id
1 'polypeptide(L)'
;MEEYPLLNLFWTMLMIFVFVIWIWVVISVFADNFRRTDHSGWAKAGWTLLIVLFPIVGVLIYMIARPRMTEQDKQIIEQYEQQQKRLAGTTPAQEIERLHKLKDQGAITAEEYEKLKAQAMA
;
A
#
# COMPACT_ATOMS: atom_id res chain seq x y z
N MET A 1 -13.00 -7.20 13.05
CA MET A 1 -12.28 -8.49 13.08
C MET A 1 -11.05 -8.26 13.93
N GLU A 2 -10.81 -9.08 14.95
CA GLU A 2 -9.68 -8.88 15.87
C GLU A 2 -8.36 -9.01 15.10
N GLU A 3 -7.65 -7.89 14.93
CA GLU A 3 -6.27 -7.90 14.41
C GLU A 3 -5.39 -8.59 15.45
N TYR A 4 -4.79 -9.73 15.09
CA TYR A 4 -3.86 -10.46 15.95
C TYR A 4 -2.47 -9.82 15.88
N PRO A 5 -2.10 -8.88 16.78
CA PRO A 5 -0.92 -8.05 16.61
C PRO A 5 0.35 -8.87 16.85
N LEU A 6 0.28 -9.83 17.78
CA LEU A 6 1.36 -10.76 18.10
C LEU A 6 1.67 -11.71 16.94
N LEU A 7 0.64 -12.18 16.22
CA LEU A 7 0.82 -13.05 15.06
C LEU A 7 1.47 -12.27 13.90
N ASN A 8 1.02 -11.04 13.64
CA ASN A 8 1.64 -10.16 12.65
C ASN A 8 3.10 -9.83 12.99
N LEU A 9 3.40 -9.57 14.27
CA LEU A 9 4.77 -9.33 14.74
C LEU A 9 5.64 -10.58 14.57
N PHE A 10 5.13 -11.76 14.92
CA PHE A 10 5.82 -13.03 14.71
C PHE A 10 6.18 -13.26 13.24
N TRP A 11 5.22 -13.07 12.32
CA TRP A 11 5.46 -13.20 10.89
C TRP A 11 6.48 -12.19 10.37
N THR A 12 6.44 -10.95 10.85
CA THR A 12 7.41 -9.92 10.48
C THR A 12 8.82 -10.30 10.94
N MET A 13 8.97 -10.75 12.19
CA MET A 13 10.26 -11.21 12.72
C MET A 13 10.78 -12.44 11.98
N LEU A 14 9.89 -13.38 11.65
CA LEU A 14 10.22 -14.56 10.84
C LEU A 14 10.70 -14.15 9.44
N MET A 15 10.02 -13.20 8.80
CA MET A 15 10.40 -12.72 7.46
C MET A 15 11.78 -12.07 7.45
N ILE A 16 12.09 -11.25 8.47
CA ILE A 16 13.41 -10.63 8.65
C ILE A 16 14.48 -11.71 8.89
N PHE A 17 14.20 -12.70 9.75
CA PHE A 17 15.13 -13.79 10.02
C PHE A 17 15.45 -14.61 8.77
N VAL A 18 14.42 -14.98 8.00
CA VAL A 18 14.59 -15.67 6.71
C VAL A 18 15.38 -14.83 5.72
N PHE A 19 15.15 -13.51 5.68
CA PHE A 19 15.92 -12.59 4.83
C PHE A 19 17.41 -12.55 5.20
N VAL A 20 17.74 -12.51 6.50
CA VAL A 20 19.14 -12.56 6.97
C VAL A 20 19.80 -13.88 6.61
N ILE A 21 19.13 -15.02 6.84
CA ILE A 21 19.63 -16.34 6.43
C ILE A 21 19.86 -16.38 4.92
N TRP A 22 18.92 -15.85 4.13
CA TRP A 22 19.03 -15.83 2.69
C TRP A 22 20.29 -15.10 2.22
N ILE A 23 20.58 -13.89 2.75
CA ILE A 23 21.83 -13.17 2.46
C ILE A 23 23.05 -14.00 2.86
N TRP A 24 23.01 -14.61 4.05
CA TRP A 24 24.13 -15.38 4.57
C TRP A 24 24.41 -16.63 3.72
N VAL A 25 23.37 -17.30 3.22
CA VAL A 25 23.48 -18.42 2.27
C VAL A 25 24.10 -17.95 0.96
N VAL A 26 23.64 -16.83 0.39
CA VAL A 26 24.20 -16.28 -0.85
C VAL A 26 25.70 -16.03 -0.69
N ILE A 27 26.11 -15.33 0.38
CA ILE A 27 27.53 -15.07 0.68
C ILE A 27 28.32 -16.37 0.88
N SER A 28 27.76 -17.34 1.60
CA SER A 28 28.41 -18.62 1.86
C SER A 28 28.63 -19.43 0.59
N VAL A 29 27.63 -19.47 -0.30
CA VAL A 29 27.72 -20.15 -1.60
C VAL A 29 28.74 -19.43 -2.49
N PHE A 30 28.79 -18.09 -2.46
CA PHE A 30 29.84 -17.34 -3.14
C PHE A 30 31.24 -17.71 -2.62
N ALA A 31 31.44 -17.69 -1.31
CA ALA A 31 32.70 -18.04 -0.69
C ALA A 31 33.14 -19.47 -1.04
N ASP A 32 32.21 -20.43 -1.02
CA ASP A 32 32.47 -21.82 -1.42
C ASP A 32 32.90 -21.92 -2.89
N ASN A 33 32.18 -21.25 -3.79
CA ASN A 33 32.48 -21.23 -5.22
C ASN A 33 33.89 -20.67 -5.50
N PHE A 34 34.34 -19.67 -4.76
CA PHE A 34 35.70 -19.13 -4.91
C PHE A 34 36.78 -19.99 -4.25
N ARG A 35 36.48 -20.62 -3.10
CA ARG A 35 37.40 -21.53 -2.38
C ARG A 35 37.73 -22.80 -3.18
N ARG A 36 36.80 -23.28 -4.00
CA ARG A 36 37.02 -24.40 -4.91
C ARG A 36 38.14 -24.10 -5.91
N THR A 37 39.22 -24.87 -5.87
CA THR A 37 40.38 -24.73 -6.78
C THR A 37 40.31 -25.65 -7.99
N ASP A 38 39.35 -26.57 -8.01
CA ASP A 38 39.06 -27.55 -9.07
C ASP A 38 38.31 -26.95 -10.27
N HIS A 39 37.73 -25.76 -10.12
CA HIS A 39 36.97 -25.08 -11.17
C HIS A 39 37.80 -24.06 -11.94
N SER A 40 37.62 -24.04 -13.28
CA SER A 40 38.15 -22.96 -14.12
C SER A 40 37.49 -21.61 -13.80
N GLY A 41 38.18 -20.51 -14.07
CA GLY A 41 37.64 -19.15 -13.82
C GLY A 41 36.29 -18.89 -14.53
N TRP A 42 36.10 -19.47 -15.73
CA TRP A 42 34.83 -19.39 -16.47
C TRP A 42 33.68 -20.12 -15.77
N ALA A 43 33.95 -21.29 -15.17
CA ALA A 43 32.94 -21.99 -14.38
C ALA A 43 32.54 -21.16 -13.15
N LYS A 44 33.51 -20.54 -12.47
CA LYS A 44 33.23 -19.64 -11.33
C LYS A 44 32.38 -18.43 -11.75
N ALA A 45 32.66 -17.85 -12.92
CA ALA A 45 31.88 -16.74 -13.47
C ALA A 45 30.44 -17.15 -13.81
N GLY A 46 30.25 -18.31 -14.44
CA GLY A 46 28.92 -18.86 -14.73
C GLY A 46 28.10 -19.10 -13.46
N TRP A 47 28.67 -19.75 -12.45
CA TRP A 47 27.99 -19.98 -11.17
C TRP A 47 27.65 -18.68 -10.46
N THR A 48 28.58 -17.72 -10.44
CA THR A 48 28.37 -16.38 -9.90
C THR A 48 27.17 -15.71 -10.57
N LEU A 49 27.12 -15.72 -11.90
CA LEU A 49 26.04 -15.11 -12.66
C LEU A 49 24.68 -15.75 -12.33
N LEU A 50 24.61 -17.08 -12.24
CA LEU A 50 23.39 -17.78 -11.85
C LEU A 50 22.92 -17.41 -10.45
N ILE A 51 23.83 -17.33 -9.47
CA ILE A 51 23.51 -16.95 -8.09
C ILE A 51 22.94 -15.53 -8.01
N VAL A 52 23.45 -14.60 -8.83
CA VAL A 52 22.93 -13.21 -8.89
C VAL A 52 21.60 -13.11 -9.65
N LEU A 53 21.45 -13.84 -10.75
CA LEU A 53 20.24 -13.77 -11.57
C LEU A 53 19.04 -14.43 -10.91
N PHE A 54 19.23 -15.54 -10.20
CA PHE A 54 18.15 -16.30 -9.58
C PHE A 54 17.22 -15.45 -8.68
N PRO A 55 17.71 -14.60 -7.75
CA PRO A 55 16.81 -13.75 -6.95
C PRO A 55 16.05 -12.73 -7.79
N ILE A 56 16.67 -12.18 -8.84
CA ILE A 56 15.99 -11.24 -9.75
C ILE A 56 14.85 -11.95 -10.47
N VAL A 57 15.11 -13.16 -11.00
CA VAL A 57 14.08 -13.97 -11.66
C VAL A 57 12.95 -14.31 -10.68
N GLY A 58 13.27 -14.66 -9.43
CA GLY A 58 12.27 -14.89 -8.38
C GLY A 58 11.37 -13.69 -8.12
N VAL A 59 11.96 -12.49 -8.01
CA VAL A 59 11.20 -11.23 -7.84
C VAL A 59 10.34 -10.93 -9.06
N LEU A 60 10.87 -11.12 -10.27
CA LEU A 60 10.10 -10.91 -11.51
C LEU A 60 8.93 -11.88 -11.61
N ILE A 61 9.13 -13.16 -11.31
CA ILE A 61 8.05 -14.15 -11.25
C ILE A 61 7.01 -13.72 -10.22
N TYR A 62 7.43 -13.32 -9.01
CA TYR A 62 6.51 -12.83 -7.99
C TYR A 62 5.72 -11.62 -8.47
N MET A 63 6.36 -10.63 -9.10
CA MET A 63 5.68 -9.44 -9.63
C MET A 63 4.69 -9.77 -10.74
N ILE A 64 4.98 -10.75 -11.59
CA ILE A 64 4.09 -11.19 -12.66
C ILE A 64 2.93 -12.03 -12.10
N ALA A 65 3.20 -12.89 -11.13
CA ALA A 65 2.20 -13.76 -10.51
C ALA A 65 1.31 -13.02 -9.51
N ARG A 66 1.81 -11.93 -8.91
CA ARG A 66 1.06 -11.14 -7.93
C ARG A 66 -0.08 -10.38 -8.62
N PRO A 67 -1.33 -10.51 -8.15
CA PRO A 67 -2.44 -9.71 -8.67
C PRO A 67 -2.19 -8.22 -8.45
N ARG A 68 -2.51 -7.39 -9.47
CA ARG A 68 -2.28 -5.93 -9.47
C ARG A 68 -3.13 -5.17 -8.45
N MET A 69 -4.23 -5.75 -8.00
CA MET A 69 -5.10 -5.21 -6.97
C MET A 69 -5.53 -6.36 -6.07
N THR A 70 -5.25 -6.25 -4.78
CA THR A 70 -5.85 -7.11 -3.77
C THR A 70 -7.29 -6.68 -3.49
N GLU A 71 -8.12 -7.58 -2.97
CA GLU A 71 -9.48 -7.22 -2.52
C GLU A 71 -9.47 -6.09 -1.48
N GLN A 72 -8.42 -6.01 -0.65
CA GLN A 72 -8.19 -4.87 0.25
C GLN A 72 -7.92 -3.57 -0.51
N ASP A 73 -7.08 -3.59 -1.56
CA ASP A 73 -6.82 -2.39 -2.37
C ASP A 73 -8.11 -1.86 -3.02
N LYS A 74 -8.97 -2.76 -3.51
CA LYS A 74 -10.28 -2.38 -4.06
C LYS A 74 -11.18 -1.75 -3.01
N GLN A 75 -11.28 -2.35 -1.82
CA GLN A 75 -12.08 -1.80 -0.72
C GLN A 75 -11.61 -0.41 -0.30
N ILE A 76 -10.30 -0.19 -0.25
CA ILE A 76 -9.72 1.13 0.07
C ILE A 76 -10.10 2.13 -1.02
N ILE A 77 -9.93 1.78 -2.30
CA ILE A 77 -10.30 2.66 -3.42
C ILE A 77 -11.79 3.00 -3.39
N GLU A 78 -12.66 2.00 -3.20
CA GLU A 78 -14.11 2.22 -3.07
C GLU A 78 -14.46 3.12 -1.88
N GLN A 79 -13.80 2.97 -0.73
CA GLN A 79 -14.00 3.84 0.41
C GLN A 79 -13.56 5.28 0.12
N TYR A 80 -12.40 5.47 -0.51
CA TYR A 80 -11.92 6.79 -0.92
C TYR A 80 -12.86 7.44 -1.94
N GLU A 81 -13.36 6.68 -2.91
CA GLU A 81 -14.36 7.17 -3.88
C GLU A 81 -15.68 7.53 -3.20
N GLN A 82 -16.15 6.73 -2.23
CA GLN A 82 -17.36 7.03 -1.48
C GLN A 82 -17.18 8.27 -0.60
N GLN A 83 -16.02 8.45 0.03
CA GLN A 83 -15.72 9.66 0.79
C GLN A 83 -15.64 10.88 -0.11
N GLN A 84 -14.97 10.78 -1.27
CA GLN A 84 -14.97 11.86 -2.26
C GLN A 84 -16.37 12.17 -2.79
N LYS A 85 -17.20 11.18 -3.09
CA LYS A 85 -18.60 11.40 -3.51
C LYS A 85 -19.45 12.05 -2.42
N ARG A 86 -19.19 11.76 -1.14
CA ARG A 86 -19.86 12.44 -0.02
C ARG A 86 -19.41 13.89 0.11
N LEU A 87 -18.13 14.17 -0.09
CA LEU A 87 -17.57 15.52 -0.05
C LEU A 87 -18.00 16.35 -1.27
N ALA A 88 -17.95 15.77 -2.47
CA ALA A 88 -18.34 16.37 -3.74
C ALA A 88 -19.86 16.41 -3.97
N GLY A 89 -20.63 15.56 -3.27
CA GLY A 89 -22.09 15.55 -3.31
C GLY A 89 -22.71 16.74 -2.58
N THR A 90 -21.98 17.38 -1.66
CA THR A 90 -22.36 18.66 -1.06
C THR A 90 -22.17 19.78 -2.07
N THR A 91 -23.05 19.80 -3.07
CA THR A 91 -23.14 20.90 -4.01
C THR A 91 -23.60 22.16 -3.27
N PRO A 92 -23.18 23.37 -3.69
CA PRO A 92 -23.67 24.63 -3.15
C PRO A 92 -25.19 24.67 -2.99
N ALA A 93 -25.93 24.07 -3.93
CA ALA A 93 -27.38 23.96 -3.88
C ALA A 93 -27.90 23.12 -2.69
N GLN A 94 -27.25 22.00 -2.36
CA GLN A 94 -27.62 21.18 -1.20
C GLN A 94 -27.22 21.81 0.14
N GLU A 95 -26.12 22.56 0.16
CA GLU A 95 -25.69 23.36 1.31
C GLU A 95 -26.74 24.44 1.62
N ILE A 96 -27.19 25.16 0.59
CA ILE A 96 -28.22 26.21 0.70
C ILE A 96 -29.57 25.62 1.11
N GLU A 97 -29.95 24.45 0.61
CA GLU A 97 -31.19 23.75 1.03
C GLU A 97 -31.15 23.37 2.52
N ARG A 98 -30.01 22.91 3.03
CA ARG A 98 -29.82 22.64 4.47
C ARG A 98 -29.89 23.91 5.30
N LEU A 99 -29.24 24.98 4.85
CA LEU A 99 -29.30 26.29 5.53
C LEU A 99 -30.74 26.82 5.59
N HIS A 100 -31.54 26.61 4.54
CA HIS A 100 -32.96 27.00 4.53
C HIS A 100 -33.76 26.21 5.57
N LYS A 101 -33.58 24.88 5.64
CA LYS A 101 -34.23 24.03 6.64
C LYS A 101 -33.86 24.42 8.07
N LEU A 102 -32.61 24.79 8.33
CA LEU A 102 -32.16 25.24 9.66
C LEU A 102 -32.80 26.59 10.06
N LYS A 103 -32.99 27.48 9.09
CA LYS A 103 -33.72 28.74 9.29
C LYS A 103 -35.20 28.49 9.60
N ASP A 104 -35.85 27.60 8.86
CA ASP A 104 -37.26 27.24 9.07
C ASP A 104 -37.49 26.56 10.43
N GLN A 105 -36.50 25.82 10.92
CA GLN A 105 -36.50 25.21 12.25
C GLN A 105 -36.19 26.21 13.38
N GLY A 106 -35.86 27.46 13.04
CA GLY A 106 -35.48 28.49 14.01
C GLY A 106 -34.10 28.28 14.64
N ALA A 107 -33.28 27.38 14.09
CA ALA A 107 -31.93 27.09 14.59
C ALA A 107 -30.92 28.19 14.22
N ILE A 108 -31.20 28.96 13.15
CA ILE A 108 -30.41 30.11 12.71
C ILE A 108 -31.32 31.29 12.36
N THR A 109 -30.82 32.50 12.52
CA THR A 109 -31.53 33.73 12.17
C THR A 109 -31.46 34.03 10.68
N ALA A 110 -32.35 34.91 10.19
CA ALA A 110 -32.36 35.31 8.78
C ALA A 110 -31.06 35.98 8.33
N GLU A 111 -30.38 36.68 9.24
CA GLU A 111 -29.13 37.38 9.00
C GLU A 111 -27.94 36.40 8.91
N GLU A 112 -27.93 35.37 9.76
CA GLU A 112 -26.95 34.27 9.70
C GLU A 112 -27.13 33.42 8.44
N TYR A 113 -28.38 33.19 8.03
CA TYR A 113 -28.67 32.46 6.78
C TYR A 113 -28.07 33.14 5.55
N GLU A 114 -28.29 34.45 5.37
CA GLU A 114 -27.75 35.15 4.19
C GLU A 114 -26.21 35.19 4.18
N LYS A 115 -25.57 35.28 5.35
CA LYS A 115 -24.11 35.22 5.47
C LYS A 115 -23.55 33.85 5.08
N LEU A 116 -24.17 32.76 5.56
CA LEU A 116 -23.73 31.38 5.26
C LEU A 116 -24.04 30.98 3.81
N LYS A 117 -25.16 31.44 3.27
CA LYS A 117 -25.55 31.25 1.87
C LYS A 117 -24.58 31.95 0.90
N ALA A 118 -24.13 33.16 1.22
CA ALA A 118 -23.10 33.86 0.43
C ALA A 118 -21.75 33.11 0.44
N GLN A 119 -21.41 32.49 1.56
CA GLN A 119 -20.19 31.67 1.70
C GLN A 119 -20.27 30.33 0.95
N ALA A 120 -21.46 29.74 0.84
CA ALA A 120 -21.69 28.50 0.09
C ALA A 120 -21.72 28.70 -1.44
N MET A 121 -21.94 29.93 -1.92
CA MET A 121 -21.98 30.29 -3.35
C MET A 121 -20.65 30.84 -3.89
N ALA A 122 -19.67 31.09 -3.03
CA ALA A 122 -18.34 31.57 -3.39
C ALA A 122 -17.40 30.40 -3.74
#